data_AF-A0AAE0FGF0-F1
#
_entry.id   AF-A0AAE0FGF0-F1
#
_cell.length_a   1.000
_cell.length_b   1.000
_cell.length_c   1.000
_cell.angle_alpha   90.00
_cell.angle_beta   90.00
_cell.angle_gamma   90.00
#
_symmetry.space_group_name_H-M   'P 1'
#
loop_
_entity.id
_entity.type
_entity.pdbx_description
1 polymer ?
#
loop_
_entity_poly.entity_id
_entity_poly.type
_entity_poly.pdbx_seq_one_letter_code
_entity_poly.pdbx_strand_id
1 'polypeptide(L)'
;MTVFTSLEDSPMFRKQVSDLEEDCGALRERCLNLEKGSKDYSDAIGEMLEGETSFANALEDFGGDLDDPISGACGGPVMTKFTIALREVATFRDVFRHQMDVMMCDRMNSLTNNDLQDVKDVRKRFDKATLEYDTVLERFLGTRRPSARSAEGIPAPAWRLRSGNDVAMVMSYDERWRDGGRM
;
A
#
# COMPACT_ATOMS: atom_id res chain seq x y z
N MET A 1 -4.40 -7.71 -14.97
CA MET A 1 -4.58 -6.37 -15.55
C MET A 1 -3.26 -5.65 -15.48
N THR A 2 -2.66 -5.28 -16.61
CA THR A 2 -1.54 -4.33 -16.65
C THR A 2 -2.14 -2.93 -16.75
N VAL A 3 -2.15 -2.20 -15.63
CA VAL A 3 -2.79 -0.87 -15.53
C VAL A 3 -2.09 0.16 -16.43
N PHE A 4 -0.83 -0.10 -16.81
CA PHE A 4 -0.07 0.78 -17.70
C PHE A 4 0.49 -0.03 -18.88
N THR A 5 0.12 0.38 -20.10
CA THR A 5 0.51 -0.27 -21.37
C THR A 5 1.74 0.35 -22.01
N SER A 6 2.14 1.58 -21.62
CA SER A 6 3.42 2.21 -21.93
C SER A 6 3.94 3.02 -20.73
N LEU A 7 5.27 3.11 -20.58
CA LEU A 7 5.93 3.85 -19.50
C LEU A 7 6.13 5.32 -19.90
N GLU A 8 5.05 6.05 -20.15
CA GLU A 8 5.11 7.49 -20.40
C GLU A 8 4.82 8.26 -19.10
N ASP A 9 5.81 9.03 -18.62
CA ASP A 9 5.68 9.93 -17.47
C ASP A 9 4.91 11.21 -17.84
N SER A 10 3.66 11.02 -18.27
CA SER A 10 2.76 12.11 -18.64
C SER A 10 2.18 12.81 -17.42
N PRO A 11 1.78 14.09 -17.52
CA PRO A 11 1.05 14.77 -16.45
C PRO A 11 -0.20 14.02 -15.98
N MET A 12 -0.87 13.31 -16.90
CA MET A 12 -2.04 12.48 -16.59
C MET A 12 -1.68 11.25 -15.76
N PHE A 13 -0.56 10.58 -16.07
CA PHE A 13 -0.03 9.48 -15.27
C PHE A 13 0.33 9.95 -13.86
N ARG A 14 1.04 11.07 -13.73
CA ARG A 14 1.39 11.65 -12.42
C ARG A 14 0.15 12.00 -11.60
N LYS A 15 -0.90 12.51 -12.24
CA LYS A 15 -2.19 12.75 -11.57
C LYS A 15 -2.84 11.45 -11.08
N GLN A 16 -2.92 10.42 -11.92
CA GLN A 16 -3.50 9.12 -11.53
C GLN A 16 -2.77 8.49 -10.34
N VAL A 17 -1.44 8.58 -10.32
CA VAL A 17 -0.62 8.12 -9.19
C VAL A 17 -0.95 8.91 -7.92
N SER A 18 -1.05 10.23 -8.01
CA SER A 18 -1.45 11.09 -6.88
C SER A 18 -2.85 10.78 -6.35
N ASP A 19 -3.83 10.56 -7.24
CA ASP A 19 -5.21 10.25 -6.85
C ASP A 19 -5.26 8.89 -6.10
N LEU A 20 -4.51 7.89 -6.58
CA LEU A 20 -4.38 6.58 -5.90
C LEU A 20 -3.71 6.68 -4.53
N GLU A 21 -2.78 7.63 -4.35
CA GLU A 21 -2.13 7.87 -3.05
C GLU A 21 -3.08 8.46 -2.02
N GLU A 22 -3.90 9.43 -2.45
CA GLU A 22 -4.95 10.00 -1.62
C GLU A 22 -5.94 8.91 -1.19
N ASP A 23 -6.38 8.07 -2.14
CA ASP A 23 -7.27 6.94 -1.88
C ASP A 23 -6.65 5.92 -0.90
N CYS A 24 -5.36 5.61 -1.05
CA CYS A 24 -4.64 4.73 -0.12
C CYS A 24 -4.55 5.34 1.29
N GLY A 25 -4.30 6.65 1.39
CA GLY A 25 -4.29 7.38 2.65
C GLY A 25 -5.66 7.34 3.35
N ALA A 26 -6.73 7.64 2.60
CA ALA A 26 -8.10 7.58 3.09
C ALA A 26 -8.53 6.16 3.47
N LEU A 27 -8.08 5.13 2.74
CA LEU A 27 -8.31 3.74 3.11
C LEU A 27 -7.62 3.40 4.44
N ARG A 28 -6.37 3.83 4.62
CA ARG A 28 -5.61 3.60 5.87
C ARG A 28 -6.34 4.19 7.07
N GLU A 29 -6.80 5.43 6.96
CA GLU A 29 -7.53 6.10 8.03
C GLU A 29 -8.84 5.36 8.37
N ARG A 30 -9.61 4.94 7.36
CA ARG A 30 -10.84 4.16 7.57
C ARG A 30 -10.57 2.82 8.27
N CYS A 31 -9.49 2.12 7.91
CA CYS A 31 -9.10 0.87 8.57
C CYS A 31 -8.73 1.09 10.04
N LEU A 32 -7.95 2.13 10.36
CA LEU A 32 -7.59 2.46 11.74
C LEU A 32 -8.81 2.83 12.59
N ASN A 33 -9.74 3.62 12.04
CA ASN A 33 -10.96 4.00 12.74
C ASN A 33 -11.87 2.78 13.00
N LEU A 34 -11.98 1.88 12.02
CA LEU A 34 -12.75 0.64 12.19
C LEU A 34 -12.10 -0.28 13.22
N GLU A 35 -10.78 -0.50 13.15
CA GLU A 35 -10.04 -1.31 14.13
C GLU A 35 -10.23 -0.78 15.55
N LYS A 36 -10.10 0.54 15.74
CA LYS A 36 -10.30 1.17 17.04
C LYS A 36 -11.73 0.96 17.54
N GLY A 37 -12.73 1.25 16.72
CA GLY A 37 -14.13 1.06 17.09
C GLY A 37 -14.48 -0.41 17.41
N SER A 38 -13.89 -1.36 16.68
CA SER A 38 -14.04 -2.79 16.95
C SER A 38 -13.42 -3.20 18.29
N LYS A 39 -12.25 -2.65 18.65
CA LYS A 39 -11.61 -2.88 19.96
C LYS A 39 -12.45 -2.30 21.10
N ASP A 40 -12.86 -1.04 20.99
CA ASP A 40 -13.71 -0.37 21.99
C ASP A 40 -15.00 -1.18 22.24
N TYR A 41 -15.59 -1.73 21.17
CA TYR A 41 -16.78 -2.56 21.28
C TYR A 41 -16.50 -3.97 21.85
N SER A 42 -15.36 -4.59 21.50
CA SER A 42 -14.92 -5.87 22.07
C SER A 42 -14.71 -5.76 23.59
N ASP A 43 -14.11 -4.65 24.05
CA ASP A 43 -13.93 -4.35 25.48
C ASP A 43 -15.27 -4.16 26.19
N ALA A 44 -16.21 -3.43 25.58
CA ALA A 44 -17.56 -3.26 26.12
C ALA A 44 -18.34 -4.58 26.23
N ILE A 45 -18.15 -5.52 25.28
CA ILE A 45 -18.70 -6.87 25.43
C ILE A 45 -18.08 -7.58 26.63
N GLY A 46 -16.77 -7.44 26.85
CA GLY A 46 -16.07 -8.01 28.01
C GLY A 46 -16.66 -7.54 29.34
N GLU A 47 -16.88 -6.24 29.50
CA GLU A 47 -17.50 -5.67 30.71
C GLU A 47 -18.95 -6.16 30.90
N MET A 48 -19.73 -6.22 29.81
CA MET A 48 -21.10 -6.73 29.84
C MET A 48 -21.14 -8.21 30.27
N LEU A 49 -20.22 -9.03 29.78
CA LEU A 49 -20.13 -10.45 30.16
C LEU A 49 -19.78 -10.64 31.63
N GLU A 50 -18.92 -9.80 32.20
CA GLU A 50 -18.63 -9.80 33.63
C GLU A 50 -19.89 -9.46 34.44
N GLY A 51 -20.63 -8.42 34.02
CA GLY A 51 -21.90 -8.04 34.64
C GLY A 51 -22.97 -9.14 34.55
N GLU A 52 -23.12 -9.76 33.39
CA GLU A 52 -24.06 -10.88 33.20
C GLU A 52 -23.68 -12.11 34.01
N THR A 53 -22.39 -12.43 34.09
CA THR A 53 -21.89 -13.53 34.92
C THR A 53 -22.19 -13.27 36.38
N SER A 54 -21.92 -12.05 36.87
CA SER A 54 -22.25 -11.67 38.26
C SER A 54 -23.75 -11.76 38.53
N PHE A 55 -24.59 -11.34 37.59
CA PHE A 55 -26.04 -11.40 37.76
C PHE A 55 -26.57 -12.84 37.73
N ALA A 56 -26.07 -13.67 36.81
CA ALA A 56 -26.41 -15.09 36.74
C ALA A 56 -26.01 -15.82 38.03
N ASN A 57 -24.85 -15.51 38.61
CA ASN A 57 -24.42 -16.07 39.88
C ASN A 57 -25.34 -15.63 41.03
N ALA A 58 -25.76 -14.36 41.08
CA ALA A 58 -26.69 -13.89 42.10
C ALA A 58 -28.08 -14.57 41.99
N LEU A 59 -28.54 -14.89 40.78
CA LEU A 59 -29.77 -15.65 40.56
C LEU A 59 -29.63 -17.10 41.03
N GLU A 60 -28.46 -17.72 40.82
CA GLU A 60 -28.18 -19.08 41.29
C GLU A 60 -28.07 -19.13 42.82
N ASP A 61 -27.35 -18.18 43.43
CA ASP A 61 -27.18 -18.06 44.88
C ASP A 61 -28.53 -17.86 45.60
N PHE A 62 -29.40 -16.98 45.06
CA PHE A 62 -30.74 -16.80 45.60
C PHE A 62 -31.63 -18.02 45.31
N GLY A 63 -31.51 -18.59 44.11
CA GLY A 63 -32.32 -19.68 43.61
C GLY A 63 -32.15 -20.97 44.41
N GLY A 64 -31.11 -21.12 45.22
CA GLY A 64 -30.94 -22.21 46.17
C GLY A 64 -31.00 -23.62 45.56
N ASP A 65 -31.03 -24.63 46.42
CA ASP A 65 -31.13 -26.02 45.97
C ASP A 65 -32.56 -26.35 45.49
N LEU A 66 -32.66 -27.33 44.59
CA LEU A 66 -33.93 -27.77 44.01
C LEU A 66 -34.96 -28.23 45.07
N ASP A 67 -34.47 -28.71 46.21
CA ASP A 67 -35.27 -29.22 47.32
C ASP A 67 -35.50 -28.20 48.45
N ASP A 68 -35.06 -26.94 48.30
CA ASP A 68 -35.36 -25.89 49.29
C ASP A 68 -36.82 -25.39 49.14
N PRO A 69 -37.69 -25.63 50.14
CA PRO A 69 -39.10 -25.21 50.07
C PRO A 69 -39.26 -23.68 49.99
N ILE A 70 -38.31 -22.91 50.53
CA ILE A 70 -38.35 -21.44 50.52
C ILE A 70 -38.03 -20.94 49.12
N SER A 71 -36.92 -21.41 48.52
CA SER A 71 -36.59 -21.15 47.12
C SER A 71 -37.75 -21.51 46.17
N GLY A 72 -38.35 -22.68 46.34
CA GLY A 72 -39.48 -23.12 45.52
C GLY A 72 -40.66 -22.13 45.57
N ALA A 73 -40.99 -21.61 46.75
CA ALA A 73 -42.04 -20.62 46.94
C ALA A 73 -41.65 -19.22 46.42
N CYS A 74 -40.36 -18.87 46.45
CA CYS A 74 -39.82 -17.59 45.99
C CYS A 74 -39.48 -17.56 44.48
N GLY A 75 -39.67 -18.67 43.76
CA GLY A 75 -39.48 -18.72 42.31
C GLY A 75 -38.12 -19.25 41.84
N GLY A 76 -37.38 -20.01 42.66
CA GLY A 76 -36.11 -20.63 42.30
C GLY A 76 -36.10 -21.38 40.95
N PRO A 77 -37.13 -22.19 40.61
CA PRO A 77 -37.20 -22.83 39.29
C PRO A 77 -37.24 -21.85 38.11
N VAL A 78 -37.81 -20.66 38.30
CA VAL A 78 -37.82 -19.60 37.29
C VAL A 78 -36.44 -18.96 37.18
N MET A 79 -35.78 -18.69 38.31
CA MET A 79 -34.42 -18.13 38.35
C MET A 79 -33.39 -19.07 37.72
N THR A 80 -33.54 -20.38 37.90
CA THR A 80 -32.72 -21.40 37.23
C THR A 80 -32.82 -21.28 35.70
N LYS A 81 -34.03 -21.10 35.15
CA LYS A 81 -34.23 -20.91 33.71
C LYS A 81 -33.57 -19.63 33.20
N PHE A 82 -33.68 -18.53 33.95
CA PHE A 82 -32.98 -17.28 33.61
C PHE A 82 -31.46 -17.43 33.66
N THR A 83 -30.93 -18.13 34.65
CA THR A 83 -29.49 -18.39 34.79
C THR A 83 -28.96 -19.18 33.60
N ILE A 84 -29.66 -20.25 33.20
CA ILE A 84 -29.30 -21.05 32.01
C ILE A 84 -29.31 -20.17 30.75
N ALA A 85 -30.39 -19.40 30.55
CA ALA A 85 -30.50 -18.52 29.40
C ALA A 85 -29.39 -17.47 29.36
N LEU A 86 -29.08 -16.81 30.49
CA LEU A 86 -28.00 -15.82 30.58
C LEU A 86 -26.64 -16.43 30.24
N ARG A 87 -26.34 -17.63 30.74
CA ARG A 87 -25.09 -18.34 30.43
C ARG A 87 -24.99 -18.71 28.95
N GLU A 88 -26.11 -19.08 28.33
CA GLU A 88 -26.16 -19.35 26.88
C GLU A 88 -25.92 -18.08 26.06
N VAL A 89 -26.58 -16.96 26.39
CA VAL A 89 -26.35 -15.68 25.70
C VAL A 89 -24.90 -15.20 25.91
N ALA A 90 -24.34 -15.35 27.10
CA ALA A 90 -22.94 -15.03 27.38
C ALA A 90 -21.99 -15.82 26.47
N THR A 91 -22.23 -17.12 26.30
CA THR A 91 -21.43 -17.97 25.40
C THR A 91 -21.46 -17.46 23.96
N PHE A 92 -22.64 -17.10 23.44
CA PHE A 92 -22.74 -16.56 22.08
C PHE A 92 -22.03 -15.21 21.92
N ARG A 93 -22.10 -14.35 22.95
CA ARG A 93 -21.38 -13.07 22.94
C ARG A 93 -19.87 -13.23 23.01
N ASP A 94 -19.36 -14.18 23.79
CA ASP A 94 -17.93 -14.51 23.84
C ASP A 94 -17.42 -14.97 22.47
N VAL A 95 -18.15 -15.85 21.79
CA VAL A 95 -17.80 -16.29 20.43
C VAL A 95 -17.80 -15.11 19.46
N PHE A 96 -18.80 -14.25 19.54
CA PHE A 96 -18.90 -13.07 18.69
C PHE A 96 -17.74 -12.09 18.93
N ARG A 97 -17.40 -11.82 20.19
CA ARG A 97 -16.25 -11.01 20.59
C ARG A 97 -14.95 -11.55 19.99
N HIS A 98 -14.71 -12.84 20.16
CA HIS A 98 -13.53 -13.50 19.59
C HIS A 98 -13.48 -13.39 18.06
N GLN A 99 -14.63 -13.57 17.38
CA GLN A 99 -14.70 -13.40 15.93
C GLN A 99 -14.42 -11.96 15.50
N MET A 100 -14.88 -10.95 16.26
CA MET A 100 -14.54 -9.56 15.96
C MET A 100 -13.04 -9.29 16.06
N ASP A 101 -12.38 -9.82 17.09
CA ASP A 101 -10.94 -9.66 17.26
C ASP A 101 -10.18 -10.27 16.07
N VAL A 102 -10.47 -11.53 15.71
CA VAL A 102 -9.74 -12.24 14.65
C VAL A 102 -10.12 -11.76 13.25
N MET A 103 -11.41 -11.60 12.96
CA MET A 103 -11.88 -11.35 11.60
C MET A 103 -11.90 -9.87 11.22
N MET A 104 -11.98 -8.97 12.22
CA MET A 104 -12.01 -7.53 11.98
C MET A 104 -10.72 -6.86 12.48
N CYS A 105 -10.41 -6.95 13.76
CA CYS A 105 -9.27 -6.22 14.34
C CYS A 105 -7.94 -6.67 13.72
N ASP A 106 -7.63 -7.97 13.77
CA ASP A 106 -6.38 -8.51 13.22
C ASP A 106 -6.28 -8.29 11.71
N ARG A 107 -7.41 -8.39 10.99
CA ARG A 107 -7.43 -8.19 9.55
C ARG A 107 -7.18 -6.72 9.17
N MET A 108 -7.81 -5.76 9.85
CA MET A 108 -7.57 -4.33 9.62
C MET A 108 -6.16 -3.92 10.02
N ASN A 109 -5.66 -4.48 11.12
CA ASN A 109 -4.30 -4.28 11.59
C ASN A 109 -3.28 -4.80 10.55
N SER A 110 -3.46 -6.02 10.03
CA SER A 110 -2.61 -6.58 8.97
C SER A 110 -2.66 -5.72 7.70
N LEU A 111 -3.84 -5.31 7.25
CA LEU A 111 -3.99 -4.46 6.06
C LEU A 111 -3.25 -3.12 6.22
N THR A 112 -3.31 -2.54 7.41
CA THR A 112 -2.71 -1.23 7.70
C THR A 112 -1.18 -1.30 7.88
N ASN A 113 -0.70 -2.30 8.61
CA ASN A 113 0.70 -2.38 9.03
C ASN A 113 1.58 -3.22 8.11
N ASN A 114 1.00 -4.06 7.26
CA ASN A 114 1.72 -4.83 6.25
C ASN A 114 1.45 -4.22 4.86
N ASP A 115 0.23 -4.41 4.33
CA ASP A 115 -0.07 -4.11 2.92
C ASP A 115 0.06 -2.61 2.61
N LEU A 116 -0.63 -1.75 3.36
CA LEU A 116 -0.58 -0.30 3.16
C LEU A 116 0.77 0.31 3.59
N GLN A 117 1.53 -0.40 4.42
CA GLN A 117 2.88 0.01 4.78
C GLN A 117 3.87 -0.26 3.63
N ASP A 118 3.75 -1.40 2.95
CA ASP A 118 4.54 -1.73 1.77
C ASP A 118 4.30 -0.73 0.64
N VAL A 119 3.04 -0.34 0.40
CA VAL A 119 2.68 0.70 -0.59
C VAL A 119 3.40 2.02 -0.27
N LYS A 120 3.40 2.43 1.01
CA LYS A 120 4.08 3.65 1.46
C LYS A 120 5.59 3.58 1.23
N ASP A 121 6.21 2.42 1.43
CA ASP A 121 7.65 2.27 1.26
C ASP A 121 8.07 2.16 -0.22
N VAL A 122 7.25 1.53 -1.08
CA VAL A 122 7.42 1.59 -2.54
C VAL A 122 7.30 3.03 -3.03
N ARG A 123 6.33 3.80 -2.52
CA ARG A 123 6.16 5.21 -2.86
C ARG A 123 7.39 6.05 -2.54
N LYS A 124 7.96 5.92 -1.32
CA LYS A 124 9.21 6.61 -0.96
C LYS A 124 10.35 6.31 -1.93
N ARG A 125 10.46 5.06 -2.40
CA ARG A 125 11.49 4.67 -3.38
C ARG A 125 11.22 5.28 -4.74
N PHE A 126 9.95 5.33 -5.16
CA PHE A 126 9.54 6.00 -6.39
C PHE A 126 9.88 7.49 -6.35
N ASP A 127 9.55 8.21 -5.26
CA ASP A 127 9.86 9.64 -5.12
C ASP A 127 11.36 9.92 -5.21
N LYS A 128 12.16 9.08 -4.56
CA LYS A 128 13.62 9.17 -4.65
C LYS A 128 14.11 9.00 -6.09
N ALA A 129 13.60 7.99 -6.80
CA ALA A 129 13.97 7.73 -8.19
C ALA A 129 13.52 8.87 -9.13
N THR A 130 12.34 9.43 -8.92
CA THR A 130 11.85 10.60 -9.68
C THR A 130 12.76 11.81 -9.47
N LEU A 131 13.14 12.10 -8.23
CA LEU A 131 14.03 13.22 -7.92
C LEU A 131 15.43 13.04 -8.53
N GLU A 132 15.97 11.82 -8.49
CA GLU A 132 17.24 11.48 -9.14
C GLU A 132 17.16 11.64 -10.66
N TYR A 133 16.06 11.19 -11.28
CA TYR A 133 15.80 11.33 -12.71
C TYR A 133 15.73 12.81 -13.12
N ASP A 134 14.94 13.62 -12.42
CA ASP A 134 14.78 15.05 -12.69
C ASP A 134 16.15 15.77 -12.56
N THR A 135 16.95 15.41 -11.55
CA THR A 135 18.31 15.94 -11.35
C THR A 135 19.23 15.63 -12.55
N VAL A 136 19.19 14.41 -13.08
CA VAL A 136 20.00 14.02 -14.24
C VAL A 136 19.53 14.72 -15.52
N LEU A 137 18.22 14.83 -15.70
CA LEU A 137 17.62 15.51 -16.85
C LEU A 137 18.00 17.00 -16.87
N GLU A 138 17.95 17.69 -15.74
CA GLU A 138 18.38 19.09 -15.61
C GLU A 138 19.86 19.26 -15.99
N ARG A 139 20.75 18.38 -15.52
CA ARG A 139 22.18 18.41 -15.88
C ARG A 139 22.38 18.19 -17.38
N PHE A 140 21.66 17.24 -17.96
CA PHE A 140 21.73 16.95 -19.39
C PHE A 140 21.28 18.15 -20.23
N LEU A 141 20.12 18.74 -19.90
CA LEU A 141 19.58 19.90 -20.60
C LEU A 141 20.41 21.17 -20.39
N GLY A 142 21.02 21.33 -19.21
CA GLY A 142 21.97 22.40 -18.90
C GLY A 142 23.29 22.30 -19.67
N THR A 143 23.63 21.12 -20.20
CA THR A 143 24.78 20.93 -21.08
C THR A 143 24.41 21.43 -22.49
N ARG A 144 24.53 22.74 -22.69
CA ARG A 144 24.36 23.39 -23.99
C ARG A 144 25.19 22.65 -25.04
N ARG A 145 24.59 22.27 -26.18
CA ARG A 145 25.35 21.90 -27.41
C ARG A 145 26.48 22.93 -27.54
N PRO A 146 27.77 22.54 -27.65
CA PRO A 146 28.81 23.51 -27.91
C PRO A 146 28.35 24.32 -29.12
N SER A 147 28.21 25.63 -28.93
CA SER A 147 27.67 26.49 -29.96
C SER A 147 28.49 26.26 -31.22
N ALA A 148 27.83 26.15 -32.37
CA ALA A 148 28.48 26.15 -33.68
C ALA A 148 29.30 27.43 -33.96
N ARG A 149 29.62 28.25 -32.95
CA ARG A 149 30.57 29.36 -32.98
C ARG A 149 32.00 28.96 -32.60
N SER A 150 32.22 27.76 -32.07
CA SER A 150 33.59 27.20 -31.96
C SER A 150 34.07 26.57 -33.27
N ALA A 151 33.27 26.64 -34.34
CA ALA A 151 33.62 26.22 -35.70
C ALA A 151 33.99 27.40 -36.62
N GLU A 152 34.24 28.60 -36.08
CA GLU A 152 34.98 29.65 -36.81
C GLU A 152 36.47 29.26 -36.82
N GLY A 153 36.83 28.30 -37.67
CA GLY A 153 38.22 27.86 -37.84
C GLY A 153 38.38 26.41 -38.30
N ILE A 154 37.31 25.61 -38.33
CA ILE A 154 37.38 24.25 -38.87
C ILE A 154 36.91 24.30 -40.33
N PRO A 155 37.78 24.05 -41.32
CA PRO A 155 37.37 24.04 -42.72
C PRO A 155 36.28 22.97 -42.90
N ALA A 156 35.21 23.33 -43.62
CA ALA A 156 34.14 22.42 -43.92
C ALA A 156 34.69 21.14 -44.58
N PRO A 157 34.21 19.93 -44.20
CA PRO A 157 34.67 18.71 -44.82
C PRO A 157 34.34 18.73 -46.32
N ALA A 158 35.34 18.35 -47.13
CA ALA A 158 35.39 18.57 -48.58
C ALA A 158 34.21 18.00 -49.39
N TRP A 159 33.41 17.09 -48.81
CA TRP A 159 32.24 16.52 -49.48
C TRP A 159 31.03 17.48 -49.55
N ARG A 160 31.08 18.64 -48.88
CA ARG A 160 29.94 19.57 -48.76
C ARG A 160 30.01 20.79 -49.68
N LEU A 161 30.76 20.72 -50.77
CA LEU A 161 30.78 21.74 -51.84
C LEU A 161 30.67 21.09 -53.21
N ARG A 162 29.44 20.92 -53.71
CA ARG A 162 29.08 21.18 -55.13
C ARG A 162 27.57 21.10 -55.35
N SER A 163 26.99 22.23 -55.74
CA SER A 163 25.75 22.27 -56.50
C SER A 163 26.03 21.99 -57.97
N GLY A 164 25.16 21.23 -58.63
CA GLY A 164 24.95 21.31 -60.08
C GLY A 164 25.78 20.36 -60.94
N ASN A 165 25.06 19.41 -61.54
CA ASN A 165 25.29 18.64 -62.79
C ASN A 165 26.64 17.94 -63.07
N ASP A 166 26.46 16.77 -63.68
CA ASP A 166 27.39 15.90 -64.41
C ASP A 166 28.20 14.83 -63.65
N VAL A 167 27.57 13.65 -63.62
CA VAL A 167 28.03 12.35 -64.16
C VAL A 167 29.52 11.97 -64.02
N ALA A 168 29.71 10.89 -63.25
CA ALA A 168 30.74 9.85 -63.33
C ALA A 168 32.23 10.22 -63.23
N MET A 169 32.87 9.76 -62.15
CA MET A 169 33.99 8.84 -62.33
C MET A 169 34.19 7.94 -61.10
N VAL A 170 34.26 6.65 -61.40
CA VAL A 170 34.53 5.53 -60.49
C VAL A 170 36.04 5.42 -60.29
N MET A 171 36.44 5.11 -59.05
CA MET A 171 37.68 4.46 -58.60
C MET A 171 39.05 5.16 -58.73
N SER A 172 39.75 5.23 -57.59
CA SER A 172 40.99 4.45 -57.39
C SER A 172 41.31 4.38 -55.89
N TYR A 173 41.12 3.20 -55.29
CA TYR A 173 41.79 2.83 -54.04
C TYR A 173 42.98 1.99 -54.47
N ASP A 174 44.20 2.51 -54.37
CA ASP A 174 45.36 1.63 -54.21
C ASP A 174 46.59 2.31 -53.58
N GLU A 175 47.16 1.57 -52.62
CA GLU A 175 48.56 1.46 -52.21
C GLU A 175 49.43 2.71 -52.02
N ARG A 176 49.54 3.18 -50.75
CA ARG A 176 50.85 3.64 -50.21
C ARG A 176 50.91 3.72 -48.67
N TRP A 177 50.71 2.60 -47.98
CA TRP A 177 51.26 2.42 -46.62
C TRP A 177 51.97 1.07 -46.56
N ARG A 178 53.18 1.07 -47.12
CA ARG A 178 54.17 0.01 -46.98
C ARG A 178 55.09 0.40 -45.82
N ASP A 179 55.12 -0.48 -44.83
CA ASP A 179 56.21 -0.79 -43.90
C ASP A 179 57.20 0.30 -43.48
N GLY A 180 57.15 0.57 -42.17
CA GLY A 180 58.27 1.06 -41.37
C GLY A 180 58.37 0.26 -40.06
N GLY A 181 58.32 -1.08 -40.15
CA GLY A 181 58.56 -2.00 -39.05
C GLY A 181 60.02 -2.48 -39.03
N ARG A 182 60.65 -2.36 -37.86
CA ARG A 182 62.00 -2.86 -37.52
C ARG A 182 62.16 -4.36 -37.84
N MET A 183 63.14 -4.71 -38.68
CA MET A 183 64.40 -5.41 -38.37
C MET A 183 65.29 -5.45 -39.61
#